data_AF-A0A4V3IRA3-F1
#
_entry.id   AF-A0A4V3IRA3-F1
#
_cell.length_a   1.000
_cell.length_b   1.000
_cell.length_c   1.000
_cell.angle_alpha   90.00
_cell.angle_beta   90.00
_cell.angle_gamma   90.00
#
_symmetry.space_group_name_H-M   'P 1'
#
loop_
_entity.id
_entity.type
_entity.pdbx_description
1 polymer ?
#
loop_
_entity_poly.entity_id
_entity_poly.type
_entity_poly.pdbx_seq_one_letter_code
_entity_poly.pdbx_strand_id
1 'polypeptide(L)'
;MVTLLSHDLESVALRTLRTLAIAAGRTSAGGPVAVYGLDFAAGSLRRLEPLPHVGSMIGGDIERIIRLFRLLKAELEARGNRFAEATASTIAEYRALANRPNEPRILLLIGGFAAFREDWEVASGRSNWYDVFRSILSDGRQLGIHVAFTAYLASPRMAIVVENLADFLQTPADAALVELIKQVKRSNHFLVADGEAASWNSSWPVFAEMKNSRRGLLLQPDTIQGDILLKTPLPRLNRAEFPPGRGMMVAGGKVLRVQLPLVE
;
A
#
# COMPACT_ATOMS: atom_id res chain seq x y z
N MET A 1 18.50 -4.23 -23.67
CA MET A 1 18.12 -4.76 -22.33
C MET A 1 17.31 -3.68 -21.64
N VAL A 2 16.28 -4.02 -20.86
CA VAL A 2 15.41 -3.06 -20.16
C VAL A 2 15.40 -3.38 -18.67
N THR A 3 15.86 -2.49 -17.80
CA THR A 3 15.83 -2.73 -16.33
C THR A 3 14.61 -2.05 -15.70
N LEU A 4 13.91 -2.74 -14.79
CA LEU A 4 12.64 -2.24 -14.19
C LEU A 4 12.70 -2.19 -12.66
N LEU A 5 12.39 -1.03 -12.07
CA LEU A 5 12.38 -0.83 -10.62
C LEU A 5 10.96 -0.48 -10.13
N SER A 6 10.40 -1.23 -9.17
CA SER A 6 9.19 -0.84 -8.42
C SER A 6 8.91 -1.70 -7.18
N HIS A 7 8.49 -1.10 -6.06
CA HIS A 7 7.80 -1.79 -4.96
C HIS A 7 6.43 -1.12 -4.71
N ASP A 8 5.47 -1.85 -4.12
CA ASP A 8 4.11 -1.37 -3.88
C ASP A 8 3.80 -1.28 -2.37
N LEU A 9 3.97 -0.08 -1.79
CA LEU A 9 3.65 0.20 -0.38
C LEU A 9 2.13 0.23 -0.12
N GLU A 10 1.31 0.51 -1.13
CA GLU A 10 -0.15 0.57 -1.01
C GLU A 10 -0.72 -0.80 -0.64
N SER A 11 -0.19 -1.86 -1.28
CA SER A 11 -0.55 -3.24 -0.97
C SER A 11 -0.25 -3.65 0.47
N VAL A 12 0.83 -3.13 1.07
CA VAL A 12 1.26 -3.51 2.43
C VAL A 12 0.37 -2.85 3.48
N ALA A 13 0.16 -1.53 3.40
CA ALA A 13 -0.63 -0.79 4.38
C ALA A 13 -2.06 -1.34 4.49
N LEU A 14 -2.64 -1.68 3.34
CA LEU A 14 -3.97 -2.22 3.26
C LEU A 14 -4.09 -3.66 3.76
N ARG A 15 -3.06 -4.49 3.57
CA ARG A 15 -2.97 -5.82 4.21
C ARG A 15 -2.98 -5.69 5.72
N THR A 16 -2.29 -4.69 6.28
CA THR A 16 -2.27 -4.45 7.73
C THR A 16 -3.66 -4.16 8.29
N LEU A 17 -4.46 -3.31 7.64
CA LEU A 17 -5.85 -3.06 8.10
C LEU A 17 -6.70 -4.33 8.09
N ARG A 18 -6.59 -5.16 7.05
CA ARG A 18 -7.30 -6.45 7.00
C ARG A 18 -6.85 -7.39 8.11
N THR A 19 -5.55 -7.48 8.36
CA THR A 19 -5.01 -8.29 9.47
C THR A 19 -5.53 -7.82 10.82
N LEU A 20 -5.59 -6.50 11.05
CA LEU A 20 -6.17 -5.91 12.27
C LEU A 20 -7.65 -6.29 12.43
N ALA A 21 -8.43 -6.16 11.35
CA ALA A 21 -9.86 -6.51 11.36
C ALA A 21 -10.08 -7.99 11.71
N ILE A 22 -9.29 -8.90 11.12
CA ILE A 22 -9.38 -10.34 11.38
C ILE A 22 -8.94 -10.66 12.82
N ALA A 23 -7.85 -10.05 13.28
CA ALA A 23 -7.33 -10.25 14.64
C ALA A 23 -8.31 -9.75 15.71
N ALA A 24 -9.01 -8.64 15.45
CA ALA A 24 -10.02 -8.10 16.35
C ALA A 24 -11.20 -9.07 16.60
N GLY A 25 -11.50 -9.97 15.67
CA GLY A 25 -12.51 -11.01 15.86
C GLY A 25 -12.06 -12.18 16.74
N ARG A 26 -10.75 -12.31 17.02
CA ARG A 26 -10.18 -13.43 17.80
C ARG A 26 -10.00 -13.13 19.29
N THR A 27 -10.17 -11.90 19.73
CA THR A 27 -9.92 -11.48 21.11
C THR A 27 -11.06 -11.84 22.06
N SER A 28 -11.21 -13.14 22.40
CA SER A 28 -12.16 -13.60 23.42
C SER A 28 -11.89 -13.01 24.81
N ALA A 29 -10.62 -12.78 25.16
CA ALA A 29 -10.22 -12.11 26.42
C ALA A 29 -10.47 -10.59 26.43
N GLY A 30 -10.62 -9.97 25.25
CA GLY A 30 -10.79 -8.52 25.08
C GLY A 30 -12.24 -8.06 24.99
N GLY A 31 -13.21 -8.98 25.12
CA GLY A 31 -14.64 -8.76 24.87
C GLY A 31 -14.98 -8.59 23.38
N PRO A 32 -16.27 -8.50 23.03
CA PRO A 32 -16.70 -8.41 21.63
C PRO A 32 -16.18 -7.14 20.96
N VAL A 33 -16.02 -7.20 19.63
CA VAL A 33 -15.61 -6.07 18.80
C VAL A 33 -16.58 -5.94 17.63
N ALA A 34 -16.98 -4.71 17.30
CA ALA A 34 -17.68 -4.37 16.06
C ALA A 34 -16.72 -3.61 15.15
N VAL A 35 -16.61 -4.03 13.89
CA VAL A 35 -15.72 -3.41 12.90
C VAL A 35 -16.54 -2.71 11.83
N TYR A 36 -16.23 -1.45 11.58
CA TYR A 36 -16.77 -0.66 10.46
C TYR A 36 -15.62 -0.17 9.59
N GLY A 37 -15.85 -0.03 8.29
CA GLY A 37 -14.82 0.45 7.37
C GLY A 37 -15.31 1.52 6.42
N LEU A 38 -14.43 2.47 6.14
CA LEU A 38 -14.52 3.44 5.06
C LEU A 38 -13.43 3.12 4.04
N ASP A 39 -13.82 2.83 2.80
CA ASP A 39 -12.94 2.32 1.75
C ASP A 39 -12.74 3.35 0.64
N PHE A 40 -11.77 4.23 0.83
CA PHE A 40 -11.27 5.16 -0.18
C PHE A 40 -10.03 4.58 -0.92
N ALA A 41 -9.79 3.26 -0.83
CA ALA A 41 -8.65 2.55 -1.42
C ALA A 41 -9.12 1.44 -2.38
N ALA A 42 -9.96 1.83 -3.35
CA ALA A 42 -10.39 0.99 -4.47
C ALA A 42 -11.08 -0.34 -4.12
N GLY A 43 -11.89 -0.38 -3.06
CA GLY A 43 -12.74 -1.56 -2.76
C GLY A 43 -12.00 -2.69 -2.06
N SER A 44 -10.86 -2.38 -1.47
CA SER A 44 -9.98 -3.33 -0.83
C SER A 44 -10.48 -3.85 0.51
N LEU A 45 -11.26 -3.09 1.26
CA LEU A 45 -11.78 -3.50 2.56
C LEU A 45 -13.05 -4.34 2.46
N ARG A 46 -13.77 -4.26 1.32
CA ARG A 46 -15.02 -5.02 1.08
C ARG A 46 -14.89 -6.53 1.31
N ARG A 47 -13.69 -7.11 1.15
CA ARG A 47 -13.44 -8.55 1.42
C ARG A 47 -13.67 -8.95 2.88
N LEU A 48 -13.77 -7.98 3.79
CA LEU A 48 -14.03 -8.21 5.21
C LEU A 48 -15.52 -8.33 5.54
N GLU A 49 -16.43 -7.92 4.65
CA GLU A 49 -17.89 -7.94 4.89
C GLU A 49 -18.46 -9.31 5.34
N PRO A 50 -17.95 -10.47 4.88
CA PRO A 50 -18.46 -11.76 5.34
C PRO A 50 -18.14 -12.10 6.81
N LEU A 51 -17.29 -11.34 7.50
CA LEU A 51 -16.90 -11.64 8.88
C LEU A 51 -18.02 -11.26 9.87
N PRO A 52 -18.32 -12.10 10.87
CA PRO A 52 -19.50 -11.92 11.74
C PRO A 52 -19.45 -10.67 12.62
N HIS A 53 -18.25 -10.17 12.92
CA HIS A 53 -18.01 -8.99 13.73
C HIS A 53 -17.88 -7.70 12.89
N VAL A 54 -18.01 -7.79 11.56
CA VAL A 54 -17.98 -6.66 10.65
C VAL A 54 -19.41 -6.18 10.39
N GLY A 55 -19.69 -4.92 10.73
CA GLY A 55 -20.99 -4.31 10.52
C GLY A 55 -21.20 -3.82 9.08
N SER A 56 -20.30 -2.97 8.58
CA SER A 56 -20.33 -2.54 7.17
C SER A 56 -18.97 -2.04 6.68
N MET A 57 -18.71 -2.24 5.38
CA MET A 57 -17.58 -1.67 4.65
C MET A 57 -18.16 -0.73 3.58
N ILE A 58 -17.98 0.58 3.78
CA ILE A 58 -18.65 1.61 2.99
C ILE A 58 -17.63 2.22 2.04
N GLY A 59 -17.90 2.19 0.73
CA GLY A 59 -17.13 2.92 -0.27
C GLY A 59 -17.57 4.38 -0.38
N GLY A 60 -17.55 4.97 -1.58
CA GLY A 60 -17.93 6.37 -1.81
C GLY A 60 -19.41 6.76 -1.62
N ASP A 61 -20.22 5.95 -0.93
CA ASP A 61 -21.63 6.27 -0.64
C ASP A 61 -21.73 7.26 0.52
N ILE A 62 -21.84 8.54 0.20
CA ILE A 62 -21.84 9.66 1.16
C ILE A 62 -22.92 9.48 2.24
N GLU A 63 -24.12 9.06 1.87
CA GLU A 63 -25.21 8.92 2.85
C GLU A 63 -24.93 7.80 3.85
N ARG A 64 -24.40 6.67 3.39
CA ARG A 64 -23.99 5.58 4.28
C ARG A 64 -22.87 6.01 5.22
N ILE A 65 -21.91 6.79 4.74
CA ILE A 65 -20.82 7.33 5.58
C ILE A 65 -21.41 8.27 6.65
N ILE A 66 -22.31 9.18 6.28
CA ILE A 66 -23.00 10.06 7.23
C ILE A 66 -23.81 9.25 8.25
N ARG A 67 -24.52 8.20 7.83
CA ARG A 67 -25.25 7.31 8.74
C ARG A 67 -24.32 6.63 9.75
N LEU A 68 -23.15 6.17 9.30
CA LEU A 68 -22.14 5.60 10.19
C LEU A 68 -21.62 6.64 11.18
N PHE A 69 -21.27 7.86 10.73
CA PHE A 69 -20.81 8.90 11.65
C PHE A 69 -21.89 9.33 12.66
N ARG A 70 -23.17 9.34 12.28
CA ARG A 70 -24.27 9.56 13.23
C ARG A 70 -24.31 8.48 14.31
N LEU A 71 -24.18 7.21 13.92
CA LEU A 71 -24.12 6.09 14.85
C LEU A 71 -22.93 6.23 15.81
N LEU A 72 -21.73 6.50 15.28
CA LEU A 72 -20.52 6.62 16.09
C LEU A 72 -20.58 7.84 17.03
N LYS A 73 -21.14 8.95 16.57
CA LYS A 73 -21.35 10.14 17.40
C LYS A 73 -22.29 9.83 18.57
N ALA A 74 -23.45 9.22 18.28
CA ALA A 74 -24.41 8.84 19.31
C ALA A 74 -23.81 7.86 20.33
N GLU A 75 -22.99 6.91 19.86
CA GLU A 75 -22.32 5.96 20.76
C GLU A 75 -21.24 6.65 21.62
N LEU A 76 -20.48 7.60 21.05
CA LEU A 76 -19.50 8.39 21.79
C LEU A 76 -20.18 9.17 22.94
N GLU A 77 -21.27 9.88 22.64
CA GLU A 77 -22.05 10.62 23.65
C GLU A 77 -22.67 9.69 24.70
N ALA A 78 -23.31 8.60 24.25
CA ALA A 78 -23.96 7.64 25.14
C ALA A 78 -22.95 6.95 26.09
N ARG A 79 -21.76 6.60 25.59
CA ARG A 79 -20.70 6.02 26.42
C ARG A 79 -20.10 7.03 27.37
N GLY A 80 -19.89 8.27 26.94
CA GLY A 80 -19.41 9.35 27.81
C GLY A 80 -20.27 9.49 29.06
N ASN A 81 -21.59 9.56 28.88
CA ASN A 81 -22.54 9.67 29.98
C ASN A 81 -22.54 8.41 30.86
N ARG A 82 -22.68 7.21 30.27
CA ARG A 82 -22.72 5.95 31.02
C ARG A 82 -21.45 5.67 31.80
N PHE A 83 -20.29 6.01 31.24
CA PHE A 83 -18.99 5.77 31.88
C PHE A 83 -18.79 6.74 33.02
N ALA A 84 -19.18 8.01 32.85
CA ALA A 84 -19.17 9.00 33.92
C ALA A 84 -20.09 8.59 35.09
N GLU A 85 -21.31 8.13 34.82
CA GLU A 85 -22.24 7.63 35.84
C GLU A 85 -21.67 6.44 36.64
N ALA A 86 -20.94 5.55 35.96
CA ALA A 86 -20.29 4.40 36.58
C ALA A 86 -18.92 4.74 37.21
N THR A 87 -18.47 6.00 37.16
CA THR A 87 -17.11 6.43 37.57
C THR A 87 -16.00 5.61 36.87
N ALA A 88 -16.22 5.26 35.61
CA ALA A 88 -15.29 4.52 34.78
C ALA A 88 -14.55 5.45 33.82
N SER A 89 -13.23 5.36 33.77
CA SER A 89 -12.37 6.13 32.85
C SER A 89 -12.04 5.37 31.56
N THR A 90 -12.31 4.07 31.53
CA THR A 90 -12.09 3.22 30.36
C THR A 90 -13.20 2.19 30.18
N ILE A 91 -13.34 1.66 28.96
CA ILE A 91 -14.27 0.54 28.70
C ILE A 91 -13.97 -0.70 29.55
N ALA A 92 -12.71 -0.94 29.92
CA ALA A 92 -12.35 -2.07 30.77
C ALA A 92 -12.92 -1.90 32.18
N GLU A 93 -12.75 -0.72 32.76
CA GLU A 93 -13.35 -0.34 34.05
C GLU A 93 -14.87 -0.37 33.98
N TYR A 94 -15.47 0.20 32.92
CA TYR A 94 -16.92 0.22 32.77
C TYR A 94 -17.50 -1.20 32.73
N ARG A 95 -16.88 -2.11 31.98
CA ARG A 95 -17.31 -3.52 31.92
C ARG A 95 -17.31 -4.18 33.30
N ALA A 96 -16.32 -3.87 34.14
CA ALA A 96 -16.20 -4.40 35.49
C ALA A 96 -17.18 -3.73 36.47
N LEU A 97 -17.16 -2.40 36.57
CA LEU A 97 -17.94 -1.62 37.53
C LEU A 97 -19.44 -1.68 37.27
N ALA A 98 -19.85 -1.64 36.00
CA ALA A 98 -21.27 -1.70 35.62
C ALA A 98 -21.77 -3.13 35.37
N ASN A 99 -20.94 -4.15 35.59
CA ASN A 99 -21.21 -5.56 35.28
C ASN A 99 -21.75 -5.74 33.83
N ARG A 100 -21.07 -5.11 32.87
CA ARG A 100 -21.39 -5.14 31.43
C ARG A 100 -20.25 -5.79 30.63
N PRO A 101 -19.87 -7.06 30.88
CA PRO A 101 -18.68 -7.67 30.28
C PRO A 101 -18.70 -7.71 28.74
N ASN A 102 -19.90 -7.68 28.14
CA ASN A 102 -20.12 -7.77 26.70
C ASN A 102 -20.24 -6.41 25.99
N GLU A 103 -19.99 -5.27 26.65
CA GLU A 103 -19.96 -3.96 25.98
C GLU A 103 -18.90 -3.98 24.85
N PRO A 104 -19.26 -3.87 23.57
CA PRO A 104 -18.30 -4.11 22.49
C PRO A 104 -17.33 -2.95 22.30
N ARG A 105 -16.09 -3.25 21.91
CA ARG A 105 -15.21 -2.22 21.32
C ARG A 105 -15.67 -1.94 19.89
N ILE A 106 -15.50 -0.72 19.42
CA ILE A 106 -15.73 -0.37 18.02
C ILE A 106 -14.38 -0.10 17.37
N LEU A 107 -14.13 -0.68 16.21
CA LEU A 107 -12.95 -0.41 15.39
C LEU A 107 -13.40 0.17 14.05
N LEU A 108 -13.07 1.44 13.82
CA LEU A 108 -13.26 2.12 12.54
C LEU A 108 -11.99 2.01 11.70
N LEU A 109 -12.10 1.41 10.53
CA LEU A 109 -11.03 1.30 9.54
C LEU A 109 -11.21 2.37 8.46
N ILE A 110 -10.14 3.06 8.08
CA ILE A 110 -10.17 4.00 6.94
C ILE A 110 -9.03 3.65 5.97
N GLY A 111 -9.39 3.03 4.85
CA GLY A 111 -8.49 2.83 3.71
C GLY A 111 -8.41 4.11 2.89
N GLY A 112 -7.21 4.55 2.54
CA GLY A 112 -6.99 5.78 1.75
C GLY A 112 -7.26 7.08 2.52
N PHE A 113 -6.60 7.32 3.66
CA PHE A 113 -6.87 8.49 4.51
C PHE A 113 -6.66 9.82 3.80
N ALA A 114 -5.70 9.91 2.87
CA ALA A 114 -5.46 11.15 2.12
C ALA A 114 -6.70 11.57 1.31
N ALA A 115 -7.32 10.62 0.59
CA ALA A 115 -8.53 10.85 -0.18
C ALA A 115 -9.74 11.16 0.74
N PHE A 116 -9.90 10.41 1.83
CA PHE A 116 -10.93 10.72 2.84
C PHE A 116 -10.79 12.15 3.37
N ARG A 117 -9.57 12.56 3.73
CA ARG A 117 -9.33 13.90 4.28
C ARG A 117 -9.63 14.98 3.25
N GLU A 118 -9.18 14.84 2.01
CA GLU A 118 -9.47 15.77 0.93
C GLU A 118 -10.99 15.94 0.71
N ASP A 119 -11.73 14.83 0.69
CA ASP A 119 -13.17 14.81 0.45
C ASP A 119 -14.02 15.33 1.61
N TRP A 120 -13.51 15.29 2.85
CA TRP A 120 -14.32 15.53 4.07
C TRP A 120 -13.84 16.70 4.94
N GLU A 121 -12.54 17.02 4.95
CA GLU A 121 -12.00 18.14 5.73
C GLU A 121 -12.29 19.49 5.06
N VAL A 122 -12.15 19.55 3.73
CA VAL A 122 -12.21 20.81 2.97
C VAL A 122 -13.59 21.05 2.34
N ALA A 123 -14.31 19.98 1.99
CA ALA A 123 -15.56 20.10 1.23
C ALA A 123 -16.70 20.72 2.05
N SER A 124 -17.35 21.74 1.47
CA SER A 124 -18.52 22.41 2.03
C SER A 124 -19.64 21.43 2.39
N GLY A 125 -20.15 21.50 3.63
CA GLY A 125 -21.23 20.65 4.13
C GLY A 125 -20.81 19.27 4.65
N ARG A 126 -19.52 18.92 4.58
CA ARG A 126 -18.96 17.67 5.16
C ARG A 126 -18.02 17.90 6.34
N SER A 127 -17.52 19.13 6.50
CA SER A 127 -16.59 19.52 7.57
C SER A 127 -17.10 19.20 8.98
N ASN A 128 -18.41 19.37 9.22
CA ASN A 128 -19.05 18.99 10.48
C ASN A 128 -18.93 17.49 10.81
N TRP A 129 -18.96 16.61 9.81
CA TRP A 129 -18.74 15.17 10.00
C TRP A 129 -17.27 14.83 10.17
N TYR A 130 -16.39 15.61 9.56
CA TYR A 130 -14.96 15.50 9.82
C TYR A 130 -14.60 15.92 11.25
N ASP A 131 -15.30 16.89 11.82
CA ASP A 131 -15.17 17.24 13.25
C ASP A 131 -15.63 16.08 14.16
N VAL A 132 -16.72 15.38 13.81
CA VAL A 132 -17.12 14.14 14.51
C VAL A 132 -16.01 13.09 14.46
N PHE A 133 -15.38 12.90 13.30
CA PHE A 133 -14.23 12.03 13.18
C PHE A 133 -13.06 12.46 14.10
N ARG A 134 -12.77 13.76 14.18
CA ARG A 134 -11.74 14.30 15.11
C ARG A 134 -12.10 14.05 16.58
N SER A 135 -13.38 14.20 16.98
CA SER A 135 -13.83 13.85 18.32
C SER A 135 -13.66 12.36 18.63
N ILE A 136 -13.95 11.48 17.67
CA ILE A 136 -13.72 10.04 17.84
C ILE A 136 -12.23 9.74 18.02
N LEU A 137 -11.33 10.42 17.29
CA LEU A 137 -9.89 10.26 17.47
C LEU A 137 -9.41 10.72 18.85
N SER A 138 -9.94 11.82 19.36
CA SER A 138 -9.56 12.39 20.66
C SER A 138 -10.12 11.55 21.83
N ASP A 139 -11.43 11.33 21.82
CA ASP A 139 -12.17 10.88 23.01
C ASP A 139 -12.56 9.40 22.91
N GLY A 140 -12.60 8.85 21.70
CA GLY A 140 -13.07 7.49 21.43
C GLY A 140 -12.27 6.42 22.15
N ARG A 141 -10.94 6.59 22.29
CA ARG A 141 -10.05 5.57 22.88
C ARG A 141 -10.52 5.13 24.27
N GLN A 142 -10.85 6.10 25.14
CA GLN A 142 -11.32 5.84 26.51
C GLN A 142 -12.67 5.12 26.49
N LEU A 143 -13.54 5.55 25.58
CA LEU A 143 -14.89 5.01 25.38
C LEU A 143 -14.90 3.72 24.54
N GLY A 144 -13.75 3.16 24.21
CA GLY A 144 -13.65 1.89 23.48
C GLY A 144 -13.95 1.97 21.97
N ILE A 145 -13.91 3.17 21.38
CA ILE A 145 -13.99 3.42 19.95
C ILE A 145 -12.58 3.72 19.43
N HIS A 146 -12.06 2.87 18.55
CA HIS A 146 -10.70 2.92 18.04
C HIS A 146 -10.71 3.18 16.54
N VAL A 147 -9.71 3.90 16.04
CA VAL A 147 -9.55 4.18 14.61
C VAL A 147 -8.21 3.62 14.14
N ALA A 148 -8.22 2.93 13.00
CA ALA A 148 -7.02 2.56 12.26
C ALA A 148 -7.17 3.01 10.81
N PHE A 149 -6.18 3.72 10.27
CA PHE A 149 -6.25 4.24 8.91
C PHE A 149 -4.93 4.08 8.16
N THR A 150 -4.99 3.93 6.84
CA THR A 150 -3.78 3.96 6.00
C THR A 150 -3.47 5.40 5.62
N ALA A 151 -2.35 5.91 6.08
CA ALA A 151 -1.76 7.16 5.57
C ALA A 151 -0.56 6.80 4.72
N TYR A 152 -0.76 6.73 3.40
CA TYR A 152 0.34 6.86 2.45
C TYR A 152 0.24 8.25 1.84
N LEU A 153 1.37 8.93 1.74
CA LEU A 153 1.44 10.12 0.91
C LEU A 153 1.14 9.64 -0.51
N ALA A 154 0.10 10.17 -1.14
CA ALA A 154 -0.07 10.08 -2.58
C ALA A 154 1.03 10.92 -3.25
N SER A 155 2.28 10.50 -3.09
CA SER A 155 3.38 11.09 -3.84
C SER A 155 3.14 10.72 -5.30
N PRO A 156 3.08 11.70 -6.23
CA PRO A 156 2.89 11.41 -7.63
C PRO A 156 3.96 10.40 -8.08
N ARG A 157 3.52 9.24 -8.56
CA ARG A 157 4.43 8.23 -9.08
C ARG A 157 5.03 8.74 -10.39
N MET A 158 6.24 9.27 -10.33
CA MET A 158 7.02 9.55 -11.52
C MET A 158 7.41 8.25 -12.23
N ALA A 159 7.20 8.23 -13.54
CA ALA A 159 7.80 7.27 -14.46
C ALA A 159 9.02 7.95 -15.10
N ILE A 160 10.19 7.39 -14.85
CA ILE A 160 11.48 7.87 -15.37
C ILE A 160 11.89 6.90 -16.47
N VAL A 161 12.06 7.42 -17.68
CA VAL A 161 12.53 6.67 -18.84
C VAL A 161 13.91 7.23 -19.19
N VAL A 162 14.93 6.39 -19.11
CA VAL A 162 16.29 6.73 -19.54
C VAL A 162 16.59 5.94 -20.80
N GLU A 163 16.53 6.64 -21.93
CA GLU A 163 16.97 6.06 -23.19
C GLU A 163 18.50 5.95 -23.19
N ASN A 164 19.00 4.80 -23.62
CA ASN A 164 20.40 4.44 -23.72
C ASN A 164 21.27 4.95 -22.56
N LEU A 165 21.17 4.29 -21.40
CA LEU A 165 21.84 4.71 -20.16
C LEU A 165 23.36 4.92 -20.31
N ALA A 166 23.98 4.26 -21.30
CA ALA A 166 25.41 4.38 -21.58
C ALA A 166 25.83 5.79 -22.04
N ASP A 167 24.93 6.58 -22.63
CA ASP A 167 25.26 7.91 -23.15
C ASP A 167 25.56 8.93 -22.05
N PHE A 168 25.15 8.64 -20.82
CA PHE A 168 25.38 9.51 -19.66
C PHE A 168 26.68 9.21 -18.92
N LEU A 169 27.42 8.16 -19.32
CA LEU A 169 28.69 7.82 -18.70
C LEU A 169 29.70 8.97 -18.85
N GLN A 170 30.41 9.28 -17.77
CA GLN A 170 31.40 10.37 -17.74
C GLN A 170 30.84 11.76 -18.04
N THR A 171 29.52 11.92 -18.09
CA THR A 171 28.88 13.23 -18.17
C THR A 171 28.62 13.77 -16.75
N PRO A 172 28.35 15.07 -16.58
CA PRO A 172 27.91 15.62 -15.30
C PRO A 172 26.64 14.95 -14.72
N ALA A 173 25.88 14.21 -15.53
CA ALA A 173 24.67 13.52 -15.11
C ALA A 173 24.92 12.15 -14.44
N ASP A 174 26.11 11.56 -14.55
CA ASP A 174 26.40 10.20 -14.06
C ASP A 174 26.10 10.06 -12.55
N ALA A 175 26.69 10.94 -11.73
CA ALA A 175 26.47 10.95 -10.29
C ALA A 175 25.00 11.23 -9.92
N ALA A 176 24.34 12.13 -10.65
CA ALA A 176 22.94 12.46 -10.43
C ALA A 176 22.01 11.27 -10.76
N LEU A 177 22.29 10.53 -11.84
CA LEU A 177 21.57 9.32 -12.21
C LEU A 177 21.74 8.21 -11.18
N VAL A 178 22.97 8.00 -10.68
CA VAL A 178 23.23 7.04 -9.60
C VAL A 178 22.37 7.35 -8.37
N GLU A 179 22.34 8.61 -7.93
CA GLU A 179 21.50 9.02 -6.79
C GLU A 179 20.02 8.89 -7.10
N LEU A 180 19.56 9.29 -8.30
CA LEU A 180 18.18 9.11 -8.74
C LEU A 180 17.76 7.64 -8.67
N ILE A 181 18.58 6.72 -9.20
CA ILE A 181 18.31 5.28 -9.18
C ILE A 181 18.21 4.77 -7.73
N LYS A 182 19.11 5.20 -6.83
CA LYS A 182 19.05 4.84 -5.40
C LYS A 182 17.74 5.31 -4.76
N GLN A 183 17.30 6.53 -5.05
CA GLN A 183 16.03 7.06 -4.54
C GLN A 183 14.82 6.31 -5.12
N VAL A 184 14.84 6.00 -6.41
CA VAL A 184 13.77 5.21 -7.05
C VAL A 184 13.68 3.81 -6.42
N LYS A 185 14.80 3.13 -6.18
CA LYS A 185 14.83 1.80 -5.52
C LYS A 185 14.22 1.81 -4.12
N ARG A 186 14.28 2.94 -3.42
CA ARG A 186 13.75 3.13 -2.06
C ARG A 186 12.32 3.69 -2.04
N SER A 187 11.72 3.90 -3.21
CA SER A 187 10.39 4.50 -3.36
C SER A 187 9.49 3.65 -4.27
N ASN A 188 8.27 4.14 -4.52
CA ASN A 188 7.31 3.54 -5.46
C ASN A 188 7.36 4.20 -6.85
N HIS A 189 8.42 4.95 -7.15
CA HIS A 189 8.65 5.46 -8.50
C HIS A 189 9.00 4.32 -9.46
N PHE A 190 8.68 4.53 -10.73
CA PHE A 190 9.02 3.61 -11.79
C PHE A 190 10.21 4.17 -12.55
N LEU A 191 11.27 3.38 -12.68
CA LEU A 191 12.36 3.71 -13.58
C LEU A 191 12.57 2.55 -14.55
N VAL A 192 12.64 2.92 -15.82
CA VAL A 192 13.06 2.06 -16.92
C VAL A 192 14.28 2.68 -17.58
N ALA A 193 15.31 1.87 -17.79
CA ALA A 193 16.43 2.27 -18.60
C ALA A 193 16.74 1.17 -19.60
N ASP A 194 17.10 1.57 -20.80
CA ASP A 194 17.48 0.66 -21.86
C ASP A 194 18.95 0.83 -22.30
N GLY A 195 19.34 0.06 -23.30
CA GLY A 195 20.69 0.05 -23.87
C GLY A 195 21.15 -1.34 -24.31
N GLU A 196 22.28 -1.35 -25.00
CA GLU A 196 22.89 -2.55 -25.54
C GLU A 196 23.50 -3.43 -24.45
N ALA A 197 23.35 -4.75 -24.58
CA ALA A 197 23.85 -5.70 -23.58
C ALA A 197 25.36 -5.58 -23.35
N ALA A 198 26.13 -5.26 -24.39
CA ALA A 198 27.59 -5.10 -24.31
C ALA A 198 28.00 -3.94 -23.39
N SER A 199 27.36 -2.77 -23.52
CA SER A 199 27.66 -1.57 -22.73
C SER A 199 27.41 -1.76 -21.24
N TRP A 200 26.44 -2.60 -20.89
CA TRP A 200 26.05 -2.90 -19.51
C TRP A 200 26.92 -3.95 -18.80
N ASN A 201 27.84 -4.60 -19.53
CA ASN A 201 28.85 -5.49 -18.95
C ASN A 201 29.95 -4.71 -18.19
N SER A 202 29.97 -3.38 -18.30
CA SER A 202 30.92 -2.55 -17.57
C SER A 202 30.66 -2.50 -16.06
N SER A 203 31.68 -2.08 -15.31
CA SER A 203 31.67 -1.94 -13.85
C SER A 203 31.33 -0.52 -13.37
N TRP A 204 30.83 0.34 -14.25
CA TRP A 204 30.49 1.71 -13.88
C TRP A 204 29.38 1.76 -12.81
N PRO A 205 29.42 2.71 -11.86
CA PRO A 205 28.48 2.77 -10.74
C PRO A 205 27.01 2.82 -11.17
N VAL A 206 26.68 3.56 -12.23
CA VAL A 206 25.30 3.69 -12.73
C VAL A 206 24.71 2.35 -13.16
N PHE A 207 25.48 1.53 -13.89
CA PHE A 207 25.05 0.18 -14.26
C PHE A 207 25.03 -0.75 -13.05
N ALA A 208 26.04 -0.68 -12.18
CA ALA A 208 26.08 -1.51 -10.98
C ALA A 208 24.82 -1.32 -10.13
N GLU A 209 24.37 -0.07 -9.96
CA GLU A 209 23.18 0.27 -9.17
C GLU A 209 21.90 -0.28 -9.79
N MET A 210 21.78 -0.23 -11.12
CA MET A 210 20.69 -0.83 -11.90
C MET A 210 20.68 -2.36 -11.81
N LYS A 211 21.82 -3.01 -12.05
CA LYS A 211 21.99 -4.48 -11.99
C LYS A 211 21.69 -5.04 -10.59
N ASN A 212 21.97 -4.25 -9.54
CA ASN A 212 21.67 -4.63 -8.15
C ASN A 212 20.18 -4.84 -7.87
N SER A 213 19.28 -4.32 -8.72
CA SER A 213 17.85 -4.56 -8.58
C SER A 213 17.41 -5.99 -8.91
N ARG A 214 18.23 -6.74 -9.67
CA ARG A 214 17.91 -8.09 -10.16
C ARG A 214 16.57 -8.14 -10.91
N ARG A 215 16.28 -7.10 -11.68
CA ARG A 215 15.03 -6.94 -12.43
C ARG A 215 15.29 -6.40 -13.81
N GLY A 216 14.79 -7.05 -14.84
CA GLY A 216 14.90 -6.55 -16.20
C GLY A 216 14.49 -7.56 -17.26
N LEU A 217 14.35 -7.07 -18.48
CA LEU A 217 14.03 -7.80 -19.69
C LEU A 217 15.24 -7.82 -20.61
N LEU A 218 15.68 -9.02 -20.95
CA LEU A 218 16.68 -9.25 -21.99
C LEU A 218 15.97 -9.72 -23.25
N LEU A 219 16.13 -9.00 -24.35
CA LEU A 219 15.62 -9.41 -25.66
C LEU A 219 16.65 -10.29 -26.35
N GLN A 220 16.19 -11.41 -26.90
CA GLN A 220 17.01 -12.44 -27.54
C GLN A 220 18.31 -12.76 -26.77
N PRO A 221 18.23 -13.11 -25.47
CA PRO A 221 19.41 -13.26 -24.64
C PRO A 221 20.21 -14.52 -24.95
N ASP A 222 21.49 -14.48 -24.59
CA ASP A 222 22.30 -15.67 -24.36
C ASP A 222 22.25 -16.06 -22.87
N THR A 223 22.44 -17.35 -22.54
CA THR A 223 22.27 -17.86 -21.16
C THR A 223 23.14 -17.12 -20.13
N ILE A 224 24.38 -16.76 -20.47
CA ILE A 224 25.32 -16.10 -19.55
C ILE A 224 24.92 -14.67 -19.18
N GLN A 225 24.09 -14.02 -20.01
CA GLN A 225 23.69 -12.63 -19.79
C GLN A 225 22.81 -12.47 -18.54
N GLY A 226 22.12 -13.53 -18.11
CA GLY A 226 21.36 -13.51 -16.87
C GLY A 226 22.22 -13.23 -15.64
N ASP A 227 23.30 -13.98 -15.48
CA ASP A 227 24.23 -13.84 -14.37
C ASP A 227 24.97 -12.50 -14.40
N ILE A 228 25.44 -12.10 -15.59
CA ILE A 228 26.23 -10.89 -15.77
C ILE A 228 25.38 -9.62 -15.57
N LEU A 229 24.21 -9.57 -16.20
CA LEU A 229 23.43 -8.34 -16.30
C LEU A 229 22.33 -8.24 -15.23
N LEU A 230 21.69 -9.35 -14.87
CA LEU A 230 20.54 -9.35 -13.95
C LEU A 230 20.82 -10.12 -12.65
N LYS A 231 22.05 -10.63 -12.47
CA LYS A 231 22.49 -11.43 -11.31
C LYS A 231 21.53 -12.60 -11.03
N THR A 232 20.98 -13.18 -12.09
CA THR A 232 20.00 -14.28 -12.02
C THR A 232 20.26 -15.24 -13.19
N PRO A 233 20.58 -16.53 -12.93
CA PRO A 233 20.86 -17.48 -13.99
C PRO A 233 19.61 -17.73 -14.85
N LEU A 234 19.80 -17.74 -16.17
CA LEU A 234 18.74 -18.10 -17.11
C LEU A 234 18.72 -19.62 -17.34
N PRO A 235 17.56 -20.19 -17.71
CA PRO A 235 17.52 -21.55 -18.24
C PRO A 235 18.38 -21.65 -19.52
N ARG A 236 18.70 -22.88 -19.94
CA ARG A 236 19.35 -23.10 -21.24
C ARG A 236 18.47 -22.55 -22.36
N LEU A 237 19.05 -21.72 -23.21
CA LEU A 237 18.33 -21.03 -24.27
C LEU A 237 18.75 -21.59 -25.64
N ASN A 238 17.78 -21.76 -26.53
CA ASN A 238 18.02 -22.07 -27.94
C ASN A 238 17.70 -20.83 -28.76
N ARG A 239 18.69 -20.27 -29.46
CA ARG A 239 18.56 -19.01 -30.20
C ARG A 239 17.44 -19.04 -31.26
N ALA A 240 17.16 -20.20 -31.84
CA ALA A 240 16.05 -20.38 -32.79
C ALA A 240 14.66 -20.13 -32.17
N GLU A 241 14.51 -20.26 -30.85
CA GLU A 241 13.26 -20.01 -30.13
C GLU A 241 13.06 -18.54 -29.76
N PHE A 242 13.99 -17.66 -30.14
CA PHE A 242 13.97 -16.22 -29.81
C PHE A 242 13.86 -15.35 -31.06
N PRO A 243 12.68 -15.29 -31.71
CA PRO A 243 12.42 -14.31 -32.76
C PRO A 243 12.46 -12.87 -32.20
N PRO A 244 12.47 -11.83 -33.08
CA PRO A 244 12.39 -10.44 -32.65
C PRO A 244 11.25 -10.19 -31.64
N GLY A 245 11.54 -9.41 -30.60
CA GLY A 245 10.62 -9.15 -29.49
C GLY A 245 10.53 -10.28 -28.44
N ARG A 246 11.04 -11.48 -28.70
CA ARG A 246 11.13 -12.54 -27.67
C ARG A 246 12.26 -12.23 -26.69
N GLY A 247 11.99 -12.42 -25.40
CA GLY A 247 12.97 -12.18 -24.36
C GLY A 247 12.73 -12.95 -23.07
N MET A 248 13.63 -12.74 -22.11
CA MET A 248 13.55 -13.25 -20.75
C MET A 248 13.38 -12.09 -19.78
N MET A 249 12.27 -12.08 -19.06
CA MET A 249 11.99 -11.17 -17.96
C MET A 249 12.46 -11.79 -16.64
N VAL A 250 13.27 -11.05 -15.89
CA VAL A 250 13.68 -11.38 -14.54
C VAL A 250 13.00 -10.41 -13.58
N ALA A 251 12.37 -10.95 -12.54
CA ALA A 251 11.82 -10.14 -11.44
C ALA A 251 11.96 -10.87 -10.11
N GLY A 252 12.78 -10.32 -9.20
CA GLY A 252 12.96 -10.90 -7.86
C GLY A 252 13.52 -12.33 -7.91
N GLY A 253 14.44 -12.60 -8.83
CA GLY A 253 15.03 -13.92 -9.06
C GLY A 253 14.14 -14.91 -9.83
N LYS A 254 12.88 -14.56 -10.12
CA LYS A 254 12.02 -15.37 -10.99
C LYS A 254 12.28 -15.01 -12.44
N VAL A 255 12.29 -16.02 -13.30
CA VAL A 255 12.56 -15.90 -14.73
C VAL A 255 11.33 -16.31 -15.52
N LEU A 256 10.91 -15.47 -16.47
CA LEU A 256 9.75 -15.68 -17.33
C LEU A 256 10.12 -15.39 -18.78
N ARG A 257 9.75 -16.27 -19.70
CA ARG A 257 9.86 -15.99 -21.15
C ARG A 257 8.69 -15.11 -21.57
N VAL A 258 8.98 -14.01 -22.25
CA VAL A 258 7.99 -13.01 -22.69
C VAL A 258 8.16 -12.69 -24.17
N GLN A 259 7.08 -12.30 -24.83
CA GLN A 259 7.10 -11.76 -26.20
C GLN A 259 6.57 -10.34 -26.14
N LEU A 260 7.39 -9.37 -26.54
CA LEU A 260 6.92 -8.01 -26.74
C LEU A 260 6.15 -7.92 -28.07
N PRO A 261 5.04 -7.16 -28.11
CA PRO A 261 4.39 -6.84 -29.36
C PRO A 261 5.32 -5.98 -30.21
N LEU A 262 5.36 -6.26 -31.51
CA LEU A 262 5.98 -5.37 -32.48
C LEU A 262 4.98 -4.24 -32.75
N VAL A 263 5.45 -3.00 -32.70
CA VAL A 263 4.68 -1.83 -33.12
C VAL A 263 5.19 -1.49 -34.51
N GLU A 264 4.38 -1.79 -35.52
CA GLU A 264 4.60 -1.36 -36.91
C GLU A 264 3.98 0.03 -37.14
#